data_AF-R6M1W9-F1
#
_entry.id   AF-R6M1W9-F1
#
_cell.length_a   1.000
_cell.length_b   1.000
_cell.length_c   1.000
_cell.angle_alpha   90.00
_cell.angle_beta   90.00
_cell.angle_gamma   90.00
#
_symmetry.space_group_name_H-M   'P 1'
#
loop_
_entity.id
_entity.type
_entity.pdbx_description
1 polymer ?
#
loop_
_entity_poly.entity_id
_entity_poly.type
_entity_poly.pdbx_seq_one_letter_code
_entity_poly.pdbx_strand_id
1 'polypeptide(L)'
;MTKKNYIVLGVTAVILLGVIIVILINKQSGNWTKNILNTNYDVYYVDCENTENKLNKEVLNKIDTYWKELSNNGPWTGSNDICYDTFTIRYDNNNVVQKIDLQIVDNDSIVLKASNGNTYYNHANNLVTYLRSIK
;
A
#
# COMPACT_ATOMS: atom_id res chain seq x y z
N MET A 1 -50.91 22.60 -29.83
CA MET A 1 -49.47 22.96 -29.75
C MET A 1 -48.96 22.53 -28.38
N THR A 2 -48.43 21.31 -28.26
CA THR A 2 -47.97 20.69 -27.00
C THR A 2 -46.45 20.71 -26.98
N LYS A 3 -45.85 21.50 -26.07
CA LYS A 3 -44.39 21.62 -25.93
C LYS A 3 -43.83 20.39 -25.21
N LYS A 4 -42.78 19.83 -25.81
CA LYS A 4 -42.06 18.60 -25.48
C LYS A 4 -41.20 18.72 -24.21
N ASN A 5 -41.00 17.56 -23.58
CA ASN A 5 -39.99 17.22 -22.57
C ASN A 5 -38.64 17.93 -22.74
N TYR A 6 -38.13 18.55 -21.67
CA TYR A 6 -36.70 18.67 -21.37
C TYR A 6 -36.52 18.80 -19.84
N ILE A 7 -36.46 17.67 -19.14
CA ILE A 7 -35.74 17.61 -17.86
C ILE A 7 -34.27 17.53 -18.23
N VAL A 8 -33.64 18.70 -18.42
CA VAL A 8 -32.19 18.83 -18.47
C VAL A 8 -31.78 19.33 -17.09
N LEU A 9 -31.60 18.38 -16.17
CA LEU A 9 -30.91 18.59 -14.89
C LEU A 9 -29.41 18.80 -15.20
N GLY A 10 -29.10 19.95 -15.79
CA GLY A 10 -27.77 20.42 -16.13
C GLY A 10 -26.97 20.92 -14.92
N VAL A 11 -26.88 20.11 -13.86
CA VAL A 11 -25.91 20.31 -12.76
C VAL A 11 -25.38 18.95 -12.28
N THR A 12 -25.07 18.06 -13.21
CA THR A 12 -24.25 16.85 -12.98
C THR A 12 -22.75 17.14 -13.09
N ALA A 13 -22.36 18.42 -13.15
CA ALA A 13 -20.98 18.86 -13.37
C ALA A 13 -20.48 19.87 -12.32
N VAL A 14 -20.88 19.70 -11.06
CA VAL A 14 -20.15 20.30 -9.91
C VAL A 14 -19.48 19.17 -9.12
N ILE A 15 -18.75 18.32 -9.87
CA ILE A 15 -17.69 17.47 -9.34
C ILE A 15 -16.44 18.37 -9.28
N LEU A 16 -16.45 19.33 -8.36
CA LEU A 16 -15.30 20.22 -8.10
C LEU A 16 -15.31 20.67 -6.63
N LEU A 17 -15.85 19.82 -5.76
CA LEU A 17 -15.73 19.92 -4.31
C LEU A 17 -14.99 18.67 -3.83
N GLY A 18 -13.67 18.79 -3.79
CA GLY A 18 -12.81 17.73 -3.30
C GLY A 18 -11.34 18.05 -3.47
N VAL A 19 -10.96 19.29 -3.14
CA VAL A 19 -9.64 19.70 -2.67
C VAL A 19 -8.49 18.87 -3.24
N ILE A 20 -7.91 19.37 -4.33
CA ILE A 20 -6.53 19.10 -4.71
C ILE A 20 -5.66 19.53 -3.50
N ILE A 21 -5.39 18.60 -2.57
CA ILE A 21 -4.33 18.73 -1.57
C ILE A 21 -3.02 18.51 -2.32
N VAL A 22 -2.65 19.49 -3.12
CA VAL A 22 -1.30 19.65 -3.64
C VAL A 22 -0.53 20.40 -2.54
N ILE A 23 0.58 19.79 -2.11
CA ILE A 23 1.66 20.38 -1.28
C ILE A 23 1.59 20.17 0.26
N LEU A 24 1.08 19.03 0.78
CA LEU A 24 1.33 18.67 2.19
C LEU A 24 1.71 17.20 2.48
N ILE A 25 1.93 16.35 1.47
CA ILE A 25 2.26 14.93 1.69
C ILE A 25 3.76 14.70 2.05
N ASN A 26 4.52 15.77 2.28
CA ASN A 26 5.82 15.70 2.97
C ASN A 26 5.70 15.35 4.48
N LYS A 27 4.57 14.82 4.96
CA LYS A 27 4.32 14.55 6.38
C LYS A 27 3.48 13.30 6.67
N GLN A 28 3.63 12.18 5.95
CA GLN A 28 3.15 10.89 6.50
C GLN A 28 3.69 9.61 5.86
N SER A 29 4.91 9.61 5.31
CA SER A 29 5.61 8.34 5.11
C SER A 29 6.03 7.79 6.48
N GLY A 30 5.30 6.80 7.02
CA GLY A 30 5.86 5.89 8.02
C GLY A 30 5.23 5.88 9.41
N ASN A 31 3.92 5.64 9.52
CA ASN A 31 3.36 5.15 10.80
C ASN A 31 2.41 3.95 10.67
N TRP A 32 2.24 3.39 9.48
CA TRP A 32 1.34 2.24 9.28
C TRP A 32 1.87 0.98 9.99
N THR A 33 3.19 0.75 9.94
CA THR A 33 3.89 -0.32 10.67
C THR A 33 3.61 -0.23 12.16
N LYS A 34 3.78 0.96 12.78
CA LYS A 34 3.52 1.16 14.21
C LYS A 34 2.07 0.94 14.61
N ASN A 35 1.12 1.30 13.76
CA ASN A 35 -0.28 1.04 14.02
C ASN A 35 -0.55 -0.47 14.10
N ILE A 36 0.09 -1.27 13.24
CA ILE A 36 -0.07 -2.73 13.22
C ILE A 36 0.71 -3.40 14.36
N LEU A 37 1.89 -2.90 14.73
CA LEU A 37 2.69 -3.46 15.82
C LEU A 37 1.94 -3.54 17.16
N ASN A 38 0.93 -2.69 17.36
CA ASN A 38 0.06 -2.67 18.54
C ASN A 38 -1.22 -3.52 18.41
N THR A 39 -1.34 -4.31 17.33
CA THR A 39 -2.49 -5.18 17.06
C THR A 39 -2.09 -6.64 17.11
N ASN A 40 -3.06 -7.55 17.01
CA ASN A 40 -2.77 -8.92 16.66
C ASN A 40 -2.56 -9.01 15.14
N TYR A 41 -1.36 -9.41 14.74
CA TYR A 41 -0.99 -9.54 13.33
C TYR A 41 -0.14 -10.79 13.09
N ASP A 42 -0.12 -11.23 11.84
CA ASP A 42 0.77 -12.25 11.32
C ASP A 42 1.43 -11.73 10.04
N VAL A 43 2.65 -12.21 9.77
CA VAL A 43 3.44 -11.85 8.58
C VAL A 43 3.70 -13.11 7.77
N TYR A 44 3.55 -13.00 6.45
CA TYR A 44 3.74 -14.09 5.50
C TYR A 44 4.64 -13.63 4.35
N TYR A 45 5.49 -14.52 3.86
CA TYR A 45 6.05 -14.41 2.52
C TYR A 45 5.18 -15.22 1.55
N VAL A 46 4.84 -14.63 0.41
CA VAL A 46 4.03 -15.22 -0.64
C VAL A 46 4.82 -15.20 -1.95
N ASP A 47 5.07 -16.38 -2.49
CA ASP A 47 5.78 -16.53 -3.77
C ASP A 47 4.83 -16.47 -4.98
N CYS A 48 5.41 -16.61 -6.17
CA CYS A 48 4.65 -16.58 -7.43
C CYS A 48 3.75 -17.77 -7.69
N GLU A 49 3.87 -18.83 -6.89
CA GLU A 49 3.01 -20.00 -6.95
C GLU A 49 1.86 -19.90 -5.93
N ASN A 50 1.78 -18.77 -5.19
CA ASN A 50 0.88 -18.53 -4.06
C ASN A 50 1.14 -19.42 -2.85
N THR A 51 2.37 -19.91 -2.69
CA THR A 51 2.79 -20.60 -1.47
C THR A 51 2.99 -19.56 -0.36
N GLU A 52 2.27 -19.73 0.76
CA GLU A 52 2.39 -18.83 1.91
C GLU A 52 3.29 -19.44 2.98
N ASN A 53 4.36 -18.73 3.33
CA ASN A 53 5.27 -19.09 4.41
C ASN A 53 5.12 -18.11 5.56
N LYS A 54 4.66 -18.58 6.72
CA LYS A 54 4.51 -17.74 7.91
C LYS A 54 5.88 -17.37 8.46
N LEU A 55 6.10 -16.07 8.66
CA LEU A 55 7.34 -15.51 9.17
C LEU A 55 7.23 -15.14 10.65
N ASN A 56 8.38 -14.90 11.28
CA ASN A 56 8.43 -14.33 12.63
C ASN A 56 7.82 -12.91 12.64
N LYS A 57 7.01 -12.60 13.65
CA LYS A 57 6.40 -11.28 13.83
C LYS A 57 7.43 -10.15 13.93
N GLU A 58 8.64 -10.43 14.41
CA GLU A 58 9.76 -9.46 14.48
C GLU A 58 10.13 -8.85 13.13
N VAL A 59 9.77 -9.50 12.01
CA VAL A 59 9.95 -8.97 10.67
C VAL A 59 9.32 -7.58 10.52
N LEU A 60 8.15 -7.34 11.13
CA LEU A 60 7.49 -6.03 11.05
C LEU A 60 8.28 -4.91 11.75
N ASN A 61 9.02 -5.24 12.82
CA ASN A 61 9.91 -4.26 13.49
C ASN A 61 11.09 -3.88 12.60
N LYS A 62 11.65 -4.85 11.87
CA LYS A 62 12.73 -4.59 10.90
C LYS A 62 12.22 -3.80 9.70
N ILE A 63 11.02 -4.12 9.21
CA ILE A 63 10.34 -3.30 8.20
C ILE A 63 10.19 -1.86 8.70
N ASP A 64 9.66 -1.62 9.91
CA ASP A 64 9.53 -0.25 10.49
C ASP A 64 10.86 0.51 10.54
N THR A 65 11.94 -0.20 10.88
CA THR A 65 13.29 0.38 10.98
C THR A 65 13.74 0.91 9.63
N TYR A 66 13.70 0.08 8.58
CA TYR A 66 14.13 0.49 7.24
C TYR A 66 13.13 1.39 6.54
N TRP A 67 11.83 1.34 6.89
CA TRP A 67 10.78 2.13 6.24
C TRP A 67 11.06 3.63 6.25
N LYS A 68 11.79 4.12 7.25
CA LYS A 68 12.15 5.54 7.42
C LYS A 68 13.12 6.04 6.36
N GLU A 69 13.81 5.14 5.67
CA GLU A 69 14.78 5.44 4.62
C GLU A 69 14.13 5.54 3.24
N LEU A 70 12.90 5.05 3.10
CA LEU A 70 12.18 5.02 1.82
C LEU A 70 11.68 6.41 1.44
N SER A 71 11.76 6.72 0.15
CA SER A 71 11.14 7.91 -0.43
C SER A 71 9.84 7.55 -1.14
N ASN A 72 8.76 8.23 -0.76
CA ASN A 72 7.43 8.08 -1.37
C ASN A 72 7.39 8.81 -2.71
N ASN A 73 7.20 8.09 -3.81
CA ASN A 73 7.12 8.66 -5.17
C ASN A 73 5.69 8.68 -5.73
N GLY A 74 4.69 8.52 -4.85
CA GLY A 74 3.29 8.62 -5.21
C GLY A 74 2.69 7.28 -5.66
N PRO A 75 1.60 7.32 -6.44
CA PRO A 75 0.84 6.14 -6.79
C PRO A 75 1.65 5.18 -7.66
N TRP A 76 1.47 3.87 -7.42
CA TRP A 76 2.02 2.86 -8.32
C TRP A 76 1.25 2.82 -9.64
N THR A 77 1.97 2.93 -10.76
CA THR A 77 1.42 2.90 -12.13
C THR A 77 1.92 1.72 -12.96
N GLY A 78 2.77 0.85 -12.38
CA GLY A 78 3.28 -0.32 -13.08
C GLY A 78 2.27 -1.47 -13.15
N SER A 79 2.67 -2.56 -13.81
CA SER A 79 1.78 -3.69 -14.11
C SER A 79 1.36 -4.44 -12.85
N ASN A 80 0.11 -4.90 -12.83
CA ASN A 80 -0.40 -5.85 -11.84
C ASN A 80 -0.33 -7.30 -12.34
N ASP A 81 0.06 -7.52 -13.60
CA ASP A 81 0.13 -8.84 -14.23
C ASP A 81 1.49 -9.52 -14.03
N ILE A 82 2.46 -8.78 -13.50
CA ILE A 82 3.77 -9.30 -13.12
C ILE A 82 3.67 -9.86 -11.70
N CYS A 83 4.14 -11.09 -11.51
CA CYS A 83 4.32 -11.60 -10.17
C CYS A 83 5.53 -10.95 -9.50
N TYR A 84 5.33 -10.47 -8.27
CA TYR A 84 6.37 -9.94 -7.40
C TYR A 84 6.46 -10.76 -6.13
N ASP A 85 7.67 -10.97 -5.63
CA ASP A 85 7.90 -11.47 -4.27
C ASP A 85 7.15 -10.54 -3.29
N THR A 86 6.22 -11.11 -2.53
CA THR A 86 5.27 -10.33 -1.74
C THR A 86 5.34 -10.71 -0.26
N PHE A 87 5.44 -9.71 0.60
CA PHE A 87 5.30 -9.87 2.05
C PHE A 87 3.92 -9.38 2.47
N THR A 88 3.09 -10.29 2.96
CA THR A 88 1.72 -10.02 3.37
C THR A 88 1.63 -9.89 4.88
N ILE A 89 1.08 -8.78 5.35
CA ILE A 89 0.76 -8.53 6.76
C ILE A 89 -0.75 -8.60 6.91
N ARG A 90 -1.22 -9.57 7.70
CA ARG A 90 -2.63 -9.70 8.10
C ARG A 90 -2.76 -9.22 9.53
N TYR A 91 -3.70 -8.32 9.80
CA TYR A 91 -3.83 -7.71 11.13
C TYR A 91 -5.28 -7.41 11.49
N ASP A 92 -5.58 -7.48 12.78
CA ASP A 92 -6.90 -7.17 13.31
C ASP A 92 -7.07 -5.65 13.43
N ASN A 93 -8.14 -5.12 12.83
CA ASN A 93 -8.55 -3.73 13.00
C ASN A 93 -10.06 -3.69 13.28
N ASN A 94 -10.45 -3.34 14.50
CA ASN A 94 -11.85 -3.30 14.94
C ASN A 94 -12.61 -4.62 14.64
N ASN A 95 -12.01 -5.77 14.99
CA ASN A 95 -12.54 -7.12 14.73
C ASN A 95 -12.71 -7.49 13.25
N VAL A 96 -12.11 -6.72 12.33
CA VAL A 96 -12.03 -7.05 10.91
C VAL A 96 -10.57 -7.31 10.55
N VAL A 97 -10.30 -8.47 9.97
CA VAL A 97 -8.96 -8.79 9.45
C VAL A 97 -8.70 -7.92 8.21
N GLN A 98 -7.65 -7.12 8.29
CA GLN A 98 -7.15 -6.29 7.21
C GLN A 98 -5.87 -6.92 6.63
N LYS A 99 -5.53 -6.52 5.41
CA LYS A 99 -4.35 -7.00 4.70
C LYS A 99 -3.57 -5.83 4.11
N ILE A 100 -2.25 -5.88 4.26
CA ILE A 100 -1.30 -5.06 3.52
C ILE A 100 -0.31 -5.98 2.82
N ASP A 101 0.00 -5.68 1.57
CA ASP A 101 1.03 -6.38 0.81
C ASP A 101 2.20 -5.43 0.52
N LEU A 102 3.41 -5.91 0.71
CA LEU A 102 4.66 -5.28 0.32
C LEU A 102 5.27 -6.06 -0.84
N GLN A 103 5.21 -5.51 -2.04
CA GLN A 103 5.75 -6.13 -3.24
C GLN A 103 7.15 -5.61 -3.52
N ILE A 104 8.11 -6.51 -3.68
CA ILE A 104 9.47 -6.15 -4.11
C ILE A 104 9.45 -6.01 -5.64
N VAL A 105 9.62 -4.78 -6.13
CA VAL A 105 9.58 -4.49 -7.58
C VAL A 105 10.95 -4.71 -8.22
N ASP A 106 12.00 -4.20 -7.58
CA ASP A 106 13.39 -4.40 -8.00
C ASP A 106 14.34 -4.38 -6.79
N ASN A 107 15.62 -4.05 -6.99
CA ASN A 107 16.64 -4.04 -5.93
C ASN A 107 16.61 -2.80 -5.03
N ASP A 108 15.88 -1.76 -5.39
CA ASP A 108 15.79 -0.48 -4.67
C ASP A 108 14.35 0.02 -4.51
N SER A 109 13.37 -0.71 -5.02
CA SER A 109 11.98 -0.26 -4.99
C SER A 109 10.99 -1.31 -4.52
N ILE A 110 9.94 -0.81 -3.85
CA ILE A 110 8.83 -1.62 -3.37
C ILE A 110 7.50 -0.91 -3.62
N VAL A 111 6.42 -1.68 -3.57
CA VAL A 111 5.05 -1.17 -3.59
C VAL A 111 4.33 -1.59 -2.31
N LEU A 112 3.77 -0.62 -1.60
CA LEU A 112 2.81 -0.84 -0.53
C LEU A 112 1.42 -0.91 -1.14
N LYS A 113 0.78 -2.08 -1.10
CA LYS A 113 -0.64 -2.24 -1.44
C LYS A 113 -1.46 -2.24 -0.16
N ALA A 114 -2.29 -1.23 0.00
CA ALA A 114 -3.21 -1.10 1.11
C ALA A 114 -4.64 -0.84 0.59
N SER A 115 -5.64 -0.92 1.47
CA SER A 115 -7.05 -0.75 1.09
C SER A 115 -7.37 0.63 0.49
N ASN A 116 -6.56 1.66 0.80
CA ASN A 116 -6.71 3.01 0.27
C ASN A 116 -5.87 3.28 -1.00
N GLY A 117 -5.20 2.28 -1.54
CA GLY A 117 -4.45 2.37 -2.80
C GLY A 117 -3.04 1.79 -2.72
N ASN A 118 -2.37 1.81 -3.87
CA ASN A 118 -1.02 1.30 -4.04
C ASN A 118 -0.04 2.46 -4.13
N THR A 119 0.99 2.45 -3.28
CA THR A 119 2.01 3.51 -3.23
C THR A 119 3.38 2.94 -3.57
N TYR A 120 4.10 3.62 -4.45
CA TYR A 120 5.44 3.25 -4.87
C TYR A 120 6.50 3.97 -4.04
N TYR A 121 7.51 3.22 -3.58
CA TYR A 121 8.63 3.73 -2.81
C TYR A 121 9.96 3.32 -3.45
N ASN A 122 10.92 4.23 -3.51
CA ASN A 122 12.32 3.95 -3.86
C ASN A 122 13.26 4.21 -2.66
N HIS A 123 14.57 4.07 -2.86
CA HIS A 123 15.56 4.06 -1.77
C HIS A 123 15.28 2.92 -0.77
N ALA A 124 14.75 1.80 -1.27
CA ALA A 124 14.37 0.65 -0.48
C ALA A 124 15.47 -0.42 -0.42
N ASN A 125 16.68 -0.17 -0.94
CA ASN A 125 17.73 -1.19 -1.06
C ASN A 125 18.01 -1.98 0.22
N ASN A 126 18.11 -1.30 1.38
CA ASN A 126 18.33 -1.95 2.67
C ASN A 126 17.16 -2.85 3.07
N LEU A 127 15.93 -2.36 2.88
CA LEU A 127 14.72 -3.12 3.14
C LEU A 127 14.61 -4.34 2.20
N VAL A 128 14.82 -4.14 0.90
CA VAL A 128 14.77 -5.21 -0.10
C VAL A 128 15.82 -6.28 0.20
N THR A 129 17.03 -5.88 0.55
CA THR A 129 18.12 -6.80 0.93
C THR A 129 17.73 -7.63 2.15
N TYR A 130 17.19 -6.99 3.19
CA TYR A 130 16.71 -7.68 4.38
C TYR A 130 15.58 -8.67 4.05
N LEU A 131 14.55 -8.22 3.32
CA LEU A 131 13.39 -9.06 2.96
C LEU A 131 13.82 -10.29 2.15
N ARG A 132 14.73 -10.13 1.19
CA ARG A 132 15.25 -11.27 0.41
C ARG A 132 16.10 -12.24 1.24
N SER A 133 16.71 -11.79 2.34
CA SER A 133 17.48 -12.68 3.23
C SER A 133 16.62 -13.57 4.14
N ILE A 134 15.32 -13.27 4.24
CA ILE A 134 14.36 -13.99 5.10
C ILE A 134 13.26 -14.70 4.30
N LYS A 135 13.37 -14.69 2.97
CA LYS A 135 12.55 -15.47 2.06
C LYS A 135 12.80 -16.97 2.27
#